data_AF-A0A9X5X9N1-F1
#
_entry.id   AF-A0A9X5X9N1-F1
#
_cell.length_a   1.000
_cell.length_b   1.000
_cell.length_c   1.000
_cell.angle_alpha   90.00
_cell.angle_beta   90.00
_cell.angle_gamma   90.00
#
_symmetry.space_group_name_H-M   'P 1'
#
loop_
_entity.id
_entity.type
_entity.pdbx_description
1 polymer ?
#
loop_
_entity_poly.entity_id
_entity_poly.type
_entity_poly.pdbx_seq_one_letter_code
_entity_poly.pdbx_strand_id
1 'polypeptide(L)'
;TEATAIHAVFGDRPPRTVSMKSMLGHTMGAASALAAIGCAMALEHGFIPPTVNHVETDPECDLDCVPNESVAADLRIVQNNGLAFGGNNAVVILGRYDRGAA
;
A
#
# COMPACT_ATOMS: atom_id res chain seq x y z
N THR A 1 12.87 3.40 -9.18
CA THR A 1 11.73 4.06 -8.49
C THR A 1 11.17 3.09 -7.44
N GLU A 2 10.13 3.46 -6.69
CA GLU A 2 9.46 2.51 -5.78
C GLU A 2 8.92 1.29 -6.54
N ALA A 3 8.33 1.48 -7.73
CA ALA A 3 7.88 0.38 -8.59
C ALA A 3 9.02 -0.58 -8.96
N THR A 4 10.18 -0.06 -9.38
CA THR A 4 11.37 -0.89 -9.65
C THR A 4 11.79 -1.70 -8.42
N ALA A 5 11.77 -1.09 -7.23
CA ALA A 5 12.16 -1.76 -5.99
C ALA A 5 11.16 -2.87 -5.62
N ILE A 6 9.86 -2.65 -5.83
CA ILE A 6 8.82 -3.66 -5.63
C ILE A 6 9.04 -4.85 -6.59
N HIS A 7 9.27 -4.62 -7.87
CA HIS A 7 9.60 -5.69 -8.82
C HIS A 7 10.89 -6.43 -8.46
N ALA A 8 11.92 -5.72 -7.99
CA ALA A 8 13.17 -6.36 -7.58
C ALA A 8 12.99 -7.34 -6.41
N VAL A 9 11.97 -7.11 -5.55
CA VAL A 9 11.67 -7.96 -4.39
C VAL A 9 10.65 -9.06 -4.74
N PHE A 10 9.60 -8.74 -5.49
CA PHE A 10 8.46 -9.63 -5.73
C PHE A 10 8.44 -10.26 -7.14
N GLY A 11 9.37 -9.89 -8.02
CA GLY A 11 9.48 -10.39 -9.38
C GLY A 11 8.31 -9.96 -10.28
N ASP A 12 7.89 -10.89 -11.14
CA ASP A 12 6.88 -10.65 -12.18
C ASP A 12 5.43 -10.56 -11.66
N ARG A 13 5.22 -10.87 -10.36
CA ARG A 13 3.88 -10.91 -9.75
C ARG A 13 3.85 -10.10 -8.45
N PRO A 14 4.12 -8.79 -8.51
CA PRO A 14 4.05 -7.93 -7.34
C PRO A 14 2.63 -7.89 -6.76
N PRO A 15 2.48 -7.66 -5.44
CA PRO A 15 1.18 -7.45 -4.85
C PRO A 15 0.55 -6.14 -5.36
N ARG A 16 -0.78 -6.04 -5.24
CA ARG A 16 -1.49 -4.77 -5.43
C ARG A 16 -0.86 -3.68 -4.56
N THR A 17 -0.59 -2.52 -5.15
CA THR A 17 0.20 -1.46 -4.51
C THR A 17 -0.52 -0.12 -4.64
N VAL A 18 -1.05 0.41 -3.54
CA VAL A 18 -1.94 1.57 -3.55
C VAL A 18 -1.33 2.77 -2.83
N SER A 19 -1.76 3.98 -3.17
CA SER A 19 -1.27 5.21 -2.53
C SER A 19 -2.36 5.93 -1.74
N MET A 20 -2.29 5.86 -0.40
CA MET A 20 -3.15 6.65 0.49
C MET A 20 -3.01 8.16 0.27
N LYS A 21 -1.85 8.60 -0.26
CA LYS A 21 -1.59 10.02 -0.56
C LYS A 21 -2.47 10.54 -1.70
N SER A 22 -3.02 9.66 -2.55
CA SER A 22 -3.98 10.07 -3.59
C SER A 22 -5.25 10.69 -2.98
N MET A 23 -5.67 10.22 -1.80
CA MET A 23 -6.87 10.68 -1.10
C MET A 23 -6.56 11.76 -0.05
N LEU A 24 -5.43 11.61 0.66
CA LEU A 24 -5.11 12.44 1.84
C LEU A 24 -4.07 13.53 1.55
N GLY A 25 -3.45 13.52 0.37
CA GLY A 25 -2.26 14.29 0.08
C GLY A 25 -1.03 13.80 0.86
N HIS A 26 0.07 14.56 0.77
CA HIS A 26 1.30 14.24 1.51
C HIS A 26 1.39 15.03 2.82
N THR A 27 1.03 14.38 3.93
CA THR A 27 1.04 14.96 5.28
C THR A 27 2.41 14.94 5.97
N MET A 28 3.49 14.97 5.18
CA MET A 28 4.87 14.93 5.66
C MET A 28 5.13 13.74 6.61
N GLY A 29 5.70 13.98 7.79
CA GLY A 29 6.04 12.92 8.76
C GLY A 29 4.84 12.09 9.24
N ALA A 30 3.61 12.61 9.14
CA ALA A 30 2.41 11.87 9.52
C ALA A 30 1.95 10.86 8.45
N ALA A 31 2.48 10.94 7.22
CA ALA A 31 1.96 10.17 6.09
C ALA A 31 2.04 8.66 6.32
N SER A 32 3.17 8.15 6.80
CA SER A 32 3.34 6.72 7.06
C SER A 32 2.47 6.22 8.21
N ALA A 33 2.21 7.06 9.22
CA ALA A 33 1.33 6.71 10.34
C ALA A 33 -0.14 6.62 9.91
N LEU A 34 -0.62 7.59 9.12
CA LEU A 34 -1.98 7.55 8.56
C LEU A 34 -2.15 6.37 7.60
N ALA A 35 -1.14 6.06 6.78
CA ALA A 35 -1.17 4.90 5.91
C ALA A 35 -1.15 3.58 6.70
N ALA A 36 -0.45 3.51 7.83
CA ALA A 36 -0.49 2.35 8.72
C ALA A 36 -1.89 2.13 9.34
N ILE A 37 -2.58 3.20 9.73
CA ILE A 37 -4.00 3.11 10.14
C ILE A 37 -4.85 2.59 8.97
N GLY A 38 -4.68 3.13 7.76
CA GLY A 38 -5.35 2.62 6.57
C GLY A 38 -5.12 1.12 6.32
N CYS A 39 -3.88 0.65 6.52
CA CYS A 39 -3.52 -0.77 6.45
C CYS A 39 -4.25 -1.61 7.50
N ALA A 40 -4.36 -1.13 8.75
CA ALA A 40 -5.10 -1.80 9.80
C ALA A 40 -6.60 -1.90 9.47
N MET A 41 -7.20 -0.80 8.98
CA MET A 41 -8.61 -0.78 8.55
C MET A 41 -8.86 -1.72 7.36
N ALA A 42 -7.92 -1.80 6.42
CA ALA A 42 -7.97 -2.71 5.27
C ALA A 42 -7.97 -4.20 5.72
N LEU A 43 -7.10 -4.55 6.67
CA LEU A 43 -7.05 -5.88 7.28
C LEU A 43 -8.33 -6.21 8.06
N GLU A 44 -8.83 -5.26 8.85
CA GLU A 44 -10.01 -5.46 9.71
C GLU A 44 -11.30 -5.61 8.90
N HIS A 45 -11.47 -4.80 7.86
CA HIS A 45 -12.71 -4.77 7.07
C HIS A 45 -12.65 -5.53 5.75
N GLY A 46 -11.49 -6.07 5.37
CA GLY A 46 -11.36 -6.96 4.21
C GLY A 46 -11.51 -6.25 2.86
N PHE A 47 -10.79 -5.16 2.65
CA PHE A 47 -10.77 -4.44 1.38
C PHE A 47 -9.42 -3.78 1.12
N ILE A 48 -9.11 -3.49 -0.15
CA ILE A 48 -7.96 -2.69 -0.57
C ILE A 48 -8.47 -1.31 -0.96
N PRO A 49 -7.96 -0.22 -0.35
CA PRO A 49 -8.38 1.14 -0.70
C PRO A 49 -7.85 1.53 -2.09
N PRO A 50 -8.53 2.44 -2.80
CA PRO A 50 -8.14 2.80 -4.15
C PRO A 50 -6.96 3.77 -4.17
N THR A 51 -6.29 3.83 -5.31
CA THR A 51 -5.54 5.01 -5.73
C THR A 51 -6.46 5.90 -6.57
N VAL A 52 -6.96 6.99 -5.98
CA VAL A 52 -7.94 7.89 -6.64
C VAL A 52 -7.26 8.85 -7.62
N ASN A 53 -8.06 9.42 -8.53
CA ASN A 53 -7.61 10.31 -9.62
C ASN A 53 -6.73 9.62 -10.66
N HIS A 54 -6.75 8.29 -10.72
CA HIS A 54 -6.00 7.53 -11.71
C HIS A 54 -6.71 7.55 -13.06
N VAL A 55 -5.99 7.81 -14.14
CA VAL A 55 -6.55 7.84 -15.50
C VAL A 55 -5.85 6.84 -16.41
N GLU A 56 -4.53 6.83 -16.38
CA GLU A 56 -3.68 5.97 -17.20
C GLU A 56 -2.49 5.49 -16.38
N THR A 57 -2.17 4.20 -16.46
CA THR A 57 -1.01 3.64 -15.76
C THR A 57 0.25 3.91 -16.57
N ASP A 58 1.23 4.53 -15.94
CA ASP A 58 2.55 4.74 -16.54
C ASP A 58 3.25 3.38 -16.76
N PRO A 59 3.76 3.08 -17.98
CA PRO A 59 4.49 1.85 -18.26
C PRO A 59 5.71 1.60 -17.35
N GLU A 60 6.32 2.65 -16.78
CA GLU A 60 7.43 2.52 -15.81
C GLU A 60 6.96 2.19 -14.38
N CYS A 61 5.64 2.27 -14.13
CA CYS A 61 4.98 1.97 -12.87
C CYS A 61 3.90 0.90 -13.04
N ASP A 62 4.20 -0.20 -13.75
CA ASP A 62 3.29 -1.32 -14.04
C ASP A 62 2.94 -2.16 -12.79
N LEU A 63 2.25 -1.54 -11.85
CA LEU A 63 1.70 -2.13 -10.64
C LEU A 63 0.18 -1.97 -10.67
N ASP A 64 -0.55 -3.01 -10.24
CA ASP A 64 -1.99 -2.89 -9.98
C ASP A 64 -2.20 -1.96 -8.78
N CYS A 65 -2.51 -0.70 -9.08
CA CYS A 65 -2.70 0.37 -8.11
C CYS A 65 -4.13 0.51 -7.59
N VAL A 66 -5.02 -0.41 -7.96
CA VAL A 66 -6.45 -0.39 -7.61
C VAL A 66 -7.05 0.98 -7.97
N PRO A 67 -7.18 1.29 -9.28
CA PRO A 67 -7.52 2.63 -9.71
C PRO A 67 -8.97 2.99 -9.37
N ASN A 68 -9.15 4.12 -8.67
CA ASN A 68 -10.40 4.82 -8.37
C ASN A 68 -11.44 4.11 -7.49
N GLU A 69 -11.55 2.78 -7.54
CA GLU A 69 -12.56 2.02 -6.81
C GLU A 69 -11.95 0.96 -5.91
N SER A 70 -12.37 0.93 -4.65
CA SER A 70 -11.96 -0.07 -3.67
C SER A 70 -12.36 -1.47 -4.11
N VAL A 71 -11.55 -2.47 -3.74
CA VAL A 71 -11.86 -3.88 -4.03
C VAL A 71 -11.93 -4.69 -2.74
N ALA A 72 -12.93 -5.56 -2.63
CA ALA A 72 -12.99 -6.53 -1.53
C ALA A 72 -11.82 -7.53 -1.65
N ALA A 73 -11.20 -7.86 -0.52
CA ALA A 73 -10.07 -8.79 -0.48
C ALA A 73 -9.93 -9.43 0.92
N ASP A 74 -9.64 -10.72 0.96
CA ASP A 74 -9.25 -11.40 2.21
C ASP A 74 -7.78 -11.12 2.52
N LEU A 75 -7.53 -9.96 3.12
CA LEU A 75 -6.18 -9.53 3.49
C LEU A 75 -5.75 -10.16 4.81
N ARG A 76 -4.61 -10.84 4.80
CA ARG A 76 -3.95 -11.37 6.02
C ARG A 76 -2.69 -10.61 6.40
N ILE A 77 -1.97 -10.08 5.40
CA ILE A 77 -0.71 -9.36 5.55
C ILE A 77 -0.74 -8.17 4.61
N VAL A 78 -0.31 -7.01 5.08
CA VAL A 78 -0.16 -5.79 4.29
C VAL A 78 1.19 -5.12 4.61
N GLN A 79 1.74 -4.44 3.61
CA GLN A 79 3.00 -3.71 3.71
C GLN A 79 2.75 -2.21 3.56
N ASN A 80 3.35 -1.41 4.43
CA ASN A 80 3.30 0.05 4.41
C ASN A 80 4.72 0.62 4.20
N ASN A 81 4.93 1.28 3.07
CA ASN A 81 6.22 1.87 2.70
C ASN A 81 6.27 3.36 3.07
N GLY A 82 7.36 3.78 3.73
CA GLY A 82 7.70 5.16 4.01
C GLY A 82 9.10 5.48 3.50
N LEU A 83 9.21 6.24 2.41
CA LEU A 83 10.46 6.62 1.78
C LEU A 83 10.59 8.15 1.84
N ALA A 84 11.63 8.66 2.50
CA ALA A 84 11.78 10.06 2.84
C ALA A 84 13.12 10.64 2.36
N PHE A 85 13.22 11.98 2.39
CA PHE A 85 14.45 12.69 2.08
C PHE A 85 15.63 12.25 2.95
N GLY A 86 16.84 12.44 2.44
CA GLY A 86 18.07 12.00 3.10
C GLY A 86 18.33 10.49 3.00
N GLY A 87 17.61 9.78 2.11
CA GLY A 87 17.78 8.34 1.91
C GLY A 87 17.18 7.47 3.02
N ASN A 88 16.27 8.03 3.82
CA ASN A 88 15.63 7.33 4.93
C ASN A 88 14.47 6.47 4.40
N ASN A 89 14.58 5.15 4.57
CA ASN A 89 13.57 4.19 4.15
C ASN A 89 13.10 3.37 5.34
N ALA A 90 11.80 3.30 5.57
CA ALA A 90 11.18 2.50 6.61
C ALA A 90 9.99 1.73 6.03
N VAL A 91 9.94 0.42 6.30
CA VAL A 91 8.86 -0.47 5.84
C VAL A 91 8.27 -1.18 7.05
N VAL A 92 6.94 -1.17 7.16
CA VAL A 92 6.21 -1.82 8.25
C VAL A 92 5.28 -2.88 7.66
N ILE A 93 5.30 -4.08 8.22
CA ILE A 93 4.38 -5.16 7.88
C ILE A 93 3.35 -5.30 8.99
N LEU A 94 2.07 -5.30 8.63
CA LEU A 94 0.96 -5.56 9.53
C LEU A 94 0.31 -6.88 9.14
N GLY A 95 -0.09 -7.66 10.14
CA GLY A 95 -0.82 -8.91 9.96
C GLY A 95 -2.16 -8.86 10.66
N ARG A 96 -3.18 -9.50 10.08
CA ARG A 96 -4.46 -9.72 10.75
C ARG A 96 -4.23 -10.62 11.97
N TYR A 97 -4.80 -10.24 13.10
CA TYR A 97 -4.76 -11.06 14.31
C TYR A 97 -5.93 -12.06 14.29
N ASP A 98 -5.63 -13.32 14.04
CA ASP A 98 -6.62 -14.40 14.10
C ASP A 98 -6.69 -14.96 15.53
N ARG A 99 -7.76 -14.64 16.28
CA ARG A 99 -7.98 -15.10 17.67
C ARG A 99 -8.06 -16.63 17.87
N GLY A 100 -7.99 -17.42 16.79
CA GLY A 100 -8.12 -18.88 16.81
C GLY A 100 -6.82 -19.67 16.60
N ALA A 101 -5.67 -18.99 16.46
CA ALA A 101 -4.36 -19.65 16.42
C ALA A 101 -3.79 -19.76 17.84
N ALA A 102 -4.37 -20.67 18.64
CA ALA A 102 -3.84 -21.15 19.92
C ALA A 102 -3.88 -22.68 19.92
#